data_AF-A0A8H3ZVP4-F1
#
_entry.id   AF-A0A8H3ZVP4-F1
#
_cell.length_a   1.000
_cell.length_b   1.000
_cell.length_c   1.000
_cell.angle_alpha   90.00
_cell.angle_beta   90.00
_cell.angle_gamma   90.00
#
_symmetry.space_group_name_H-M   'P 1'
#
loop_
_entity.id
_entity.type
_entity.pdbx_description
1 polymer ?
#
loop_
_entity_poly.entity_id
_entity_poly.type
_entity_poly.pdbx_seq_one_letter_code
_entity_poly.pdbx_strand_id
1 'polypeptide(L)'
;TPSNLSSKKRGSDSTEKSSSKKIKPVNRDSSPTLKKLIKELTTPISTQIPSENTIILQSGISEMNIDSVNFCELNEKIIKAEDNNQKTNQDVIRLYYYFGKGYNLWYDFYRQSNNEDASNALVNDKIREHIPNQDKISETNLRKRKERAKKVFRLFNSIGGENMIDRIKSFFASNISNLSLDDIDYIIAKVLKASPDKK
;
A
#
# COMPACT_ATOMS: atom_id res chain seq x y z
N THR A 1 -14.82 74.00 -17.69
CA THR A 1 -15.15 73.45 -16.36
C THR A 1 -13.92 72.80 -15.78
N PRO A 2 -13.28 73.37 -14.75
CA PRO A 2 -12.08 72.82 -14.15
C PRO A 2 -12.44 71.99 -12.89
N SER A 3 -11.75 70.87 -12.67
CA SER A 3 -11.58 70.30 -11.33
C SER A 3 -10.18 69.74 -11.18
N ASN A 4 -9.36 70.58 -10.58
CA ASN A 4 -8.17 70.23 -9.81
C ASN A 4 -8.56 69.29 -8.66
N LEU A 5 -7.71 68.33 -8.28
CA LEU A 5 -7.29 68.12 -6.87
C LEU A 5 -6.37 66.89 -6.70
N SER A 6 -5.10 67.23 -6.42
CA SER A 6 -4.25 66.71 -5.35
C SER A 6 -4.03 65.21 -5.15
N SER A 7 -2.75 64.86 -5.29
CA SER A 7 -2.02 63.76 -4.68
C SER A 7 -2.21 63.61 -3.16
N LYS A 8 -2.39 62.36 -2.69
CA LYS A 8 -1.99 61.95 -1.33
C LYS A 8 -1.53 60.50 -1.28
N LYS A 9 -0.20 60.36 -1.15
CA LYS A 9 0.56 59.17 -0.81
C LYS A 9 0.13 58.65 0.59
N ARG A 10 -0.26 57.38 0.70
CA ARG A 10 -0.13 56.58 1.93
C ARG A 10 0.22 55.15 1.53
N GLY A 11 1.46 54.76 1.83
CA GLY A 11 1.85 53.36 1.80
C GLY A 11 1.08 52.62 2.89
N SER A 12 0.56 51.45 2.54
CA SER A 12 0.32 50.39 3.50
C SER A 12 1.12 49.19 3.02
N ASP A 13 2.27 49.04 3.66
CA ASP A 13 3.05 47.81 3.68
C ASP A 13 2.14 46.72 4.29
N SER A 14 1.46 45.98 3.43
CA SER A 14 0.74 44.78 3.84
C SER A 14 1.70 43.63 3.63
N THR A 15 2.52 43.40 4.66
CA THR A 15 3.25 42.16 4.85
C THR A 15 2.25 41.01 4.82
N GLU A 16 2.03 40.42 3.64
CA GLU A 16 1.35 39.13 3.52
C GLU A 16 2.24 38.10 4.21
N LYS A 17 1.91 37.90 5.47
CA LYS A 17 2.45 36.92 6.39
C LYS A 17 2.26 35.55 5.74
N SER A 18 3.31 35.08 5.05
CA SER A 18 3.44 33.70 4.60
C SER A 18 3.21 32.79 5.80
N SER A 19 2.02 32.21 5.86
CA SER A 19 1.64 31.20 6.83
C SER A 19 2.31 29.90 6.41
N SER A 20 3.62 29.82 6.64
CA SER A 20 4.35 28.57 6.62
C SER A 20 3.84 27.71 7.77
N LYS A 21 2.79 26.91 7.52
CA LYS A 21 2.41 25.79 8.38
C LYS A 21 3.64 24.86 8.44
N LYS A 22 4.48 25.05 9.46
CA LYS A 22 5.49 24.07 9.84
C LYS A 22 4.73 22.79 10.20
N ILE A 23 4.74 21.82 9.30
CA ILE A 23 4.29 20.46 9.57
C ILE A 23 5.18 19.98 10.72
N LYS A 24 4.59 19.73 11.89
CA LYS A 24 5.32 19.18 13.03
C LYS A 24 5.97 17.86 12.57
N PRO A 25 7.23 17.59 12.91
CA PRO A 25 7.85 16.31 12.58
C PRO A 25 6.99 15.20 13.21
N VAL A 26 6.41 14.35 12.36
CA VAL A 26 5.69 13.16 12.81
C VAL A 26 6.71 12.27 13.49
N ASN A 27 6.51 11.99 14.79
CA ASN A 27 7.35 11.05 15.52
C ASN A 27 7.02 9.61 15.04
N ARG A 28 7.70 9.18 13.97
CA ARG A 28 7.49 7.85 13.37
C ARG A 28 7.96 6.72 14.29
N ASP A 29 8.97 6.96 15.12
CA ASP A 29 9.44 6.04 16.14
C ASP A 29 8.43 5.80 17.28
N SER A 30 7.35 6.59 17.39
CA SER A 30 6.25 6.30 18.34
C SER A 30 5.06 5.58 17.71
N SER A 31 5.01 5.41 16.38
CA SER A 31 3.86 4.80 15.71
C SER A 31 3.79 3.28 15.95
N PRO A 32 2.74 2.76 16.61
CA PRO A 32 2.60 1.32 16.84
C PRO A 32 2.45 0.55 15.53
N THR A 33 1.77 1.13 14.54
CA THR A 33 1.56 0.54 13.21
C THR A 33 2.89 0.35 12.47
N LEU A 34 3.74 1.39 12.43
CA LEU A 34 5.04 1.31 11.75
C LEU A 34 5.97 0.32 12.45
N LYS A 35 6.00 0.33 13.79
CA LYS A 35 6.77 -0.64 14.57
C LYS A 35 6.37 -2.07 14.29
N LYS A 36 5.06 -2.35 14.25
CA LYS A 36 4.54 -3.70 13.99
C LYS A 36 4.89 -4.16 12.58
N LEU A 37 4.74 -3.30 11.57
CA LEU A 37 5.09 -3.64 10.20
C LEU A 37 6.59 -3.89 10.03
N ILE A 38 7.44 -3.03 10.60
CA ILE A 38 8.89 -3.23 10.61
C ILE A 38 9.23 -4.56 11.29
N LYS A 39 8.64 -4.84 12.45
CA LYS A 39 8.85 -6.11 13.17
C LYS A 39 8.49 -7.31 12.31
N GLU A 40 7.32 -7.32 11.67
CA GLU A 40 6.92 -8.40 10.76
C GLU A 40 7.95 -8.56 9.64
N LEU A 41 8.36 -7.47 8.98
CA LEU A 41 9.32 -7.49 7.87
C LEU A 41 10.74 -7.91 8.28
N THR A 42 11.16 -7.67 9.52
CA THR A 42 12.50 -8.06 10.02
C THR A 42 12.52 -9.44 10.67
N THR A 43 11.37 -10.00 11.02
CA THR A 43 11.30 -11.33 11.66
C THR A 43 11.51 -12.41 10.59
N PRO A 44 12.40 -13.39 10.81
CA PRO A 44 12.55 -14.53 9.91
C PRO A 44 11.23 -15.30 9.77
N ILE A 45 10.97 -15.82 8.57
CA ILE A 45 9.85 -16.74 8.37
C ILE A 45 10.19 -18.02 9.13
N SER A 46 9.35 -18.38 10.10
CA SER A 46 9.44 -19.71 10.69
C SER A 46 9.00 -20.69 9.60
N THR A 47 9.91 -21.58 9.18
CA THR A 47 9.64 -22.63 8.19
C THR A 47 8.61 -23.60 8.75
N GLN A 48 7.33 -23.26 8.59
CA GLN A 48 6.28 -24.24 8.54
C GLN A 48 6.07 -24.57 7.07
N ILE A 49 6.27 -25.85 6.73
CA ILE A 49 6.14 -26.38 5.38
C ILE A 49 4.76 -25.97 4.83
N PRO A 50 4.66 -25.42 3.61
CA PRO A 50 3.37 -25.15 3.02
C PRO A 50 2.68 -26.50 2.80
N SER A 51 1.67 -26.80 3.63
CA SER A 51 0.65 -27.79 3.25
C SER A 51 0.09 -27.33 1.91
N GLU A 52 0.02 -28.23 0.92
CA GLU A 52 -0.59 -27.97 -0.38
C GLU A 52 -2.01 -27.42 -0.14
N ASN A 53 -2.25 -26.15 -0.48
CA ASN A 53 -3.50 -25.46 -0.12
C ASN A 53 -4.49 -25.52 -1.27
N THR A 54 -5.33 -26.54 -1.27
CA THR A 54 -6.67 -26.38 -1.86
C THR A 54 -7.45 -25.43 -0.96
N ILE A 55 -7.90 -24.29 -1.49
CA ILE A 55 -8.81 -23.37 -0.79
C ILE A 55 -10.12 -24.13 -0.56
N ILE A 56 -10.29 -24.71 0.63
CA ILE A 56 -11.54 -25.36 1.01
C ILE A 56 -12.49 -24.24 1.45
N LEU A 57 -13.46 -23.90 0.58
CA LEU A 57 -14.66 -23.18 0.99
C LEU A 57 -15.35 -24.04 2.05
N GLN A 58 -15.22 -23.63 3.31
CA GLN A 58 -15.75 -24.41 4.41
C GLN A 58 -17.28 -24.37 4.32
N SER A 59 -17.87 -25.56 4.09
CA SER A 59 -19.32 -25.79 4.08
C SER A 59 -19.95 -25.18 5.33
N GLY A 60 -21.10 -24.53 5.15
CA GLY A 60 -21.80 -23.76 6.17
C GLY A 60 -21.97 -24.54 7.48
N ILE A 61 -21.78 -23.85 8.60
CA ILE A 61 -22.01 -24.38 9.94
C ILE A 61 -23.48 -24.82 10.02
N SER A 62 -23.71 -26.14 10.08
CA SER A 62 -25.03 -26.71 10.39
C SER A 62 -25.44 -26.36 11.83
N GLU A 63 -26.73 -26.41 12.15
CA GLU A 63 -27.23 -26.20 13.52
C GLU A 63 -26.49 -27.10 14.52
N MET A 64 -25.83 -26.48 15.50
CA MET A 64 -25.09 -27.21 16.53
C MET A 64 -26.05 -27.68 17.63
N ASN A 65 -25.95 -28.95 18.00
CA ASN A 65 -26.56 -29.50 19.22
C ASN A 65 -25.48 -29.51 20.32
N ILE A 66 -25.86 -29.23 21.57
CA ILE A 66 -24.97 -29.30 22.75
C ILE A 66 -24.18 -30.62 22.78
N ASP A 67 -24.81 -31.73 22.42
CA ASP A 67 -24.19 -33.06 22.43
C ASP A 67 -23.18 -33.29 21.29
N SER A 68 -23.16 -32.43 20.27
CA SER A 68 -22.25 -32.51 19.11
C SER A 68 -21.18 -31.43 19.06
N VAL A 69 -21.16 -30.49 20.02
CA VAL A 69 -20.15 -29.44 20.09
C VAL A 69 -18.80 -30.00 20.57
N ASN A 70 -17.84 -30.05 19.66
CA ASN A 70 -16.45 -30.36 19.99
C ASN A 70 -15.58 -29.10 19.90
N PHE A 71 -15.23 -28.51 21.03
CA PHE A 71 -14.40 -27.29 21.08
C PHE A 71 -12.99 -27.47 20.54
N CYS A 72 -12.40 -28.67 20.64
CA CYS A 72 -11.08 -28.93 20.05
C CYS A 72 -11.15 -28.85 18.52
N GLU A 73 -12.16 -29.48 17.92
CA GLU A 73 -12.39 -29.43 16.47
C GLU A 73 -12.70 -28.00 16.00
N LEU A 74 -13.51 -27.25 16.75
CA LEU A 74 -13.81 -25.84 16.45
C LEU A 74 -12.55 -24.98 16.50
N ASN A 75 -11.69 -25.16 17.51
CA ASN A 75 -10.43 -24.44 17.63
C ASN A 75 -9.47 -24.76 16.47
N GLU A 76 -9.35 -26.03 16.07
CA GLU A 76 -8.56 -26.42 14.89
C GLU A 76 -9.10 -25.79 13.60
N LYS A 77 -10.43 -25.73 13.44
CA LYS A 77 -11.07 -25.05 12.29
C LYS A 77 -10.79 -23.56 12.29
N ILE A 78 -10.80 -22.90 13.45
CA ILE A 78 -10.44 -21.48 13.60
C ILE A 78 -9.00 -21.26 13.15
N ILE A 79 -8.04 -22.04 13.68
CA ILE A 79 -6.62 -21.92 13.33
C ILE A 79 -6.41 -22.09 11.81
N LYS A 80 -7.05 -23.08 11.20
CA LYS A 80 -6.98 -23.31 9.74
C LYS A 80 -7.59 -22.13 8.96
N ALA A 81 -8.72 -21.60 9.39
CA ALA A 81 -9.36 -20.46 8.74
C ALA A 81 -8.51 -19.18 8.85
N GLU A 82 -7.88 -18.94 10.00
CA GLU A 82 -6.97 -17.81 10.21
C GLU A 82 -5.72 -17.91 9.33
N ASP A 83 -5.09 -19.08 9.25
CA ASP A 83 -3.95 -19.32 8.36
C ASP A 83 -4.32 -19.14 6.88
N ASN A 84 -5.46 -19.66 6.46
CA ASN A 84 -5.97 -19.46 5.09
C ASN A 84 -6.25 -17.99 4.79
N ASN A 85 -6.82 -17.23 5.74
CA ASN A 85 -7.03 -15.80 5.60
C ASN A 85 -5.70 -15.04 5.50
N GLN A 86 -4.69 -15.43 6.27
CA GLN A 86 -3.34 -14.86 6.17
C GLN A 86 -2.75 -15.10 4.77
N LYS A 87 -2.79 -16.34 4.26
CA LYS A 87 -2.28 -16.68 2.91
C LYS A 87 -3.03 -15.93 1.81
N THR A 88 -4.36 -15.89 1.88
CA THR A 88 -5.21 -15.15 0.95
C THR A 88 -4.85 -13.66 0.95
N ASN A 89 -4.61 -13.09 2.12
CA ASN A 89 -4.18 -11.70 2.22
C ASN A 89 -2.78 -11.48 1.60
N GLN A 90 -1.82 -12.37 1.84
CA GLN A 90 -0.52 -12.32 1.18
C GLN A 90 -0.64 -12.41 -0.34
N ASP A 91 -1.52 -13.28 -0.87
CA ASP A 91 -1.77 -13.38 -2.32
C ASP A 91 -2.32 -12.08 -2.90
N VAL A 92 -3.26 -11.43 -2.21
CA VAL A 92 -3.75 -10.11 -2.60
C VAL A 92 -2.59 -9.10 -2.65
N ILE A 93 -1.69 -9.11 -1.67
CA ILE A 93 -0.50 -8.24 -1.67
C ILE A 93 0.43 -8.57 -2.84
N ARG A 94 0.68 -9.85 -3.14
CA ARG A 94 1.49 -10.29 -4.31
C ARG A 94 0.89 -9.78 -5.61
N LEU A 95 -0.43 -9.86 -5.79
CA LEU A 95 -1.11 -9.33 -6.97
C LEU A 95 -0.94 -7.80 -7.11
N TYR A 96 -1.05 -7.04 -6.01
CA TYR A 96 -0.76 -5.61 -6.03
C TYR A 96 0.72 -5.29 -6.33
N TYR A 97 1.65 -6.09 -5.80
CA TYR A 97 3.07 -5.97 -6.07
C TYR A 97 3.35 -6.15 -7.57
N TYR A 98 2.85 -7.23 -8.17
CA TYR A 98 3.03 -7.49 -9.60
C TYR A 98 2.32 -6.48 -10.49
N PHE A 99 1.13 -6.02 -10.11
CA PHE A 99 0.45 -4.92 -10.80
C PHE A 99 1.34 -3.66 -10.81
N GLY A 100 1.92 -3.29 -9.65
CA GLY A 100 2.81 -2.14 -9.55
C GLY A 100 4.13 -2.32 -10.30
N LYS A 101 4.68 -3.54 -10.34
CA LYS A 101 5.85 -3.89 -11.13
C LYS A 101 5.57 -3.74 -12.63
N GLY A 102 4.44 -4.28 -13.10
CA GLY A 102 4.00 -4.15 -14.50
C GLY A 102 3.74 -2.69 -14.89
N TYR A 103 3.14 -1.91 -13.98
CA TYR A 103 2.98 -0.46 -14.18
C TYR A 103 4.32 0.23 -14.45
N ASN A 104 5.31 0.01 -13.57
CA ASN A 104 6.61 0.65 -13.72
C ASN A 104 7.33 0.19 -14.99
N LEU A 105 7.21 -1.09 -15.37
CA LEU A 105 7.80 -1.59 -16.61
C LEU A 105 7.27 -0.84 -17.85
N TRP A 106 5.95 -0.67 -17.96
CA TRP A 106 5.35 0.10 -19.06
C TRP A 106 5.65 1.59 -18.96
N TYR A 107 5.66 2.15 -17.75
CA TYR A 107 5.99 3.55 -17.52
C TYR A 107 7.41 3.87 -17.97
N ASP A 108 8.38 3.04 -17.59
CA ASP A 108 9.79 3.19 -17.96
C ASP A 108 9.99 3.03 -19.47
N PHE A 109 9.21 2.16 -20.13
CA PHE A 109 9.19 2.04 -21.59
C PHE A 109 8.71 3.35 -22.25
N TYR A 110 7.56 3.89 -21.85
CA TYR A 110 7.02 5.10 -22.46
C TYR A 110 7.83 6.36 -22.14
N ARG A 111 8.45 6.43 -20.96
CA ARG A 111 9.26 7.56 -20.51
C ARG A 111 10.53 7.76 -21.35
N GLN A 112 10.96 6.76 -22.12
CA GLN A 112 12.08 6.89 -23.04
C GLN A 112 11.79 7.89 -24.18
N SER A 113 10.52 8.06 -24.56
CA SER A 113 10.11 8.91 -25.68
C SER A 113 9.07 9.96 -25.32
N ASN A 114 8.60 10.01 -24.06
CA ASN A 114 7.51 10.88 -23.61
C ASN A 114 7.85 11.55 -22.27
N ASN A 115 7.19 12.68 -21.98
CA ASN A 115 7.23 13.28 -20.64
C ASN A 115 6.43 12.43 -19.62
N GLU A 116 6.50 12.81 -18.35
CA GLU A 116 5.85 12.06 -17.26
C GLU A 116 4.33 11.92 -17.44
N ASP A 117 3.64 12.99 -17.79
CA ASP A 117 2.17 12.99 -17.95
C ASP A 117 1.74 12.11 -19.12
N ALA A 118 2.39 12.25 -20.26
CA ALA A 118 2.13 11.44 -21.46
C ALA A 118 2.45 9.96 -21.21
N SER A 119 3.56 9.65 -20.52
CA SER A 119 3.90 8.27 -20.14
C SER A 119 2.83 7.68 -19.23
N ASN A 120 2.38 8.41 -18.21
CA ASN A 120 1.31 7.98 -17.31
C ASN A 120 -0.01 7.73 -18.05
N ALA A 121 -0.36 8.59 -19.02
CA ALA A 121 -1.56 8.42 -19.84
C ALA A 121 -1.49 7.14 -20.69
N LEU A 122 -0.36 6.90 -21.36
CA LEU A 122 -0.15 5.69 -22.18
C LEU A 122 -0.21 4.40 -21.36
N VAL A 123 0.35 4.38 -20.14
CA VAL A 123 0.20 3.23 -19.24
C VAL A 123 -1.27 3.03 -18.83
N ASN A 124 -2.00 4.11 -18.54
CA ASN A 124 -3.42 4.01 -18.20
C ASN A 124 -4.23 3.42 -19.37
N ASP A 125 -3.93 3.81 -20.61
CA ASP A 125 -4.58 3.28 -21.79
C ASP A 125 -4.26 1.79 -21.99
N LYS A 126 -3.01 1.38 -21.76
CA LYS A 126 -2.64 -0.05 -21.74
C LYS A 126 -3.37 -0.85 -20.66
N ILE A 127 -3.54 -0.29 -19.46
CA ILE A 127 -4.31 -0.95 -18.41
C ILE A 127 -5.78 -1.10 -18.83
N ARG A 128 -6.36 -0.09 -19.49
CA ARG A 128 -7.75 -0.14 -19.98
C ARG A 128 -7.93 -1.15 -21.10
N GLU A 129 -6.94 -1.33 -21.98
CA GLU A 129 -6.94 -2.35 -23.03
C GLU A 129 -7.07 -3.78 -22.45
N HIS A 130 -6.37 -4.05 -21.34
CA HIS A 130 -6.39 -5.36 -20.68
C HIS A 130 -7.47 -5.53 -19.60
N ILE A 131 -8.20 -4.46 -19.27
CA ILE A 131 -9.36 -4.51 -18.38
C ILE A 131 -10.59 -3.95 -19.13
N PRO A 132 -10.98 -4.54 -20.28
CA PRO A 132 -12.15 -4.07 -21.00
C PRO A 132 -13.41 -4.52 -20.24
N ASN A 133 -14.27 -3.56 -19.92
CA ASN A 133 -15.69 -3.80 -19.59
C ASN A 133 -16.01 -4.60 -18.30
N GLN A 134 -15.14 -4.64 -17.29
CA GLN A 134 -15.57 -4.94 -15.91
C GLN A 134 -16.19 -3.66 -15.31
N ASP A 135 -17.42 -3.37 -15.74
CA ASP A 135 -18.29 -2.24 -15.42
C ASP A 135 -17.82 -1.28 -14.31
N LYS A 136 -17.56 -0.02 -14.68
CA LYS A 136 -17.44 1.14 -13.76
C LYS A 136 -16.33 1.01 -12.70
N ILE A 137 -15.12 0.57 -13.07
CA ILE A 137 -13.96 1.16 -12.38
C ILE A 137 -13.97 2.64 -12.76
N SER A 138 -14.65 3.46 -11.95
CA SER A 138 -14.56 4.92 -12.07
C SER A 138 -13.08 5.29 -12.12
N GLU A 139 -12.73 6.36 -12.83
CA GLU A 139 -11.36 6.86 -12.88
C GLU A 139 -10.75 6.94 -11.46
N THR A 140 -11.59 7.26 -10.47
CA THR A 140 -11.28 7.22 -9.04
C THR A 140 -10.84 5.84 -8.53
N ASN A 141 -11.55 4.76 -8.87
CA ASN A 141 -11.20 3.41 -8.45
C ASN A 141 -9.92 2.91 -9.13
N LEU A 142 -9.73 3.21 -10.42
CA LEU A 142 -8.50 2.85 -11.14
C LEU A 142 -7.31 3.58 -10.52
N ARG A 143 -7.45 4.88 -10.27
CA ARG A 143 -6.46 5.69 -9.55
C ARG A 143 -6.13 5.10 -8.19
N LYS A 144 -7.13 4.74 -7.37
CA LYS A 144 -6.91 4.12 -6.05
C LYS A 144 -6.17 2.79 -6.15
N ARG A 145 -6.56 1.92 -7.09
CA ARG A 145 -5.92 0.62 -7.32
C ARG A 145 -4.47 0.79 -7.75
N LYS A 146 -4.21 1.72 -8.69
CA LYS A 146 -2.86 2.08 -9.14
C LYS A 146 -2.00 2.62 -8.02
N GLU A 147 -2.49 3.60 -7.26
CA GLU A 147 -1.72 4.19 -6.16
C GLU A 147 -1.39 3.15 -5.08
N ARG A 148 -2.33 2.26 -4.76
CA ARG A 148 -2.07 1.12 -3.87
C ARG A 148 -0.97 0.22 -4.43
N ALA A 149 -1.07 -0.17 -5.70
CA ALA A 149 -0.09 -1.03 -6.37
C ALA A 149 1.31 -0.39 -6.37
N LYS A 150 1.42 0.91 -6.71
CA LYS A 150 2.69 1.65 -6.68
C LYS A 150 3.31 1.67 -5.29
N LYS A 151 2.52 1.90 -4.23
CA LYS A 151 3.01 1.88 -2.84
C LYS A 151 3.48 0.49 -2.40
N VAL A 152 2.69 -0.54 -2.68
CA VAL A 152 3.05 -1.94 -2.38
C VAL A 152 4.34 -2.30 -3.11
N PHE A 153 4.42 -2.04 -4.42
CA PHE A 153 5.61 -2.29 -5.22
C PHE A 153 6.84 -1.57 -4.66
N ARG A 154 6.74 -0.25 -4.40
CA ARG A 154 7.84 0.54 -3.84
C ARG A 154 8.36 -0.06 -2.53
N LEU A 155 7.46 -0.40 -1.60
CA LEU A 155 7.85 -0.96 -0.31
C LEU A 155 8.62 -2.26 -0.48
N PHE A 156 8.02 -3.27 -1.11
CA PHE A 156 8.59 -4.61 -1.18
C PHE A 156 9.79 -4.69 -2.12
N ASN A 157 9.74 -4.06 -3.29
CA ASN A 157 10.85 -4.07 -4.24
C ASN A 157 12.13 -3.47 -3.64
N SER A 158 12.00 -2.53 -2.70
CA SER A 158 13.14 -1.87 -2.05
C SER A 158 13.78 -2.66 -0.91
N ILE A 159 13.10 -3.69 -0.38
CA ILE A 159 13.56 -4.43 0.82
C ILE A 159 13.83 -5.92 0.56
N GLY A 160 13.65 -6.40 -0.67
CA GLY A 160 13.94 -7.78 -1.05
C GLY A 160 13.06 -8.37 -2.13
N GLY A 161 11.96 -7.71 -2.51
CA GLY A 161 11.02 -8.15 -3.52
C GLY A 161 9.88 -8.99 -2.94
N GLU A 162 9.35 -9.90 -3.75
CA GLU A 162 8.16 -10.70 -3.42
C GLU A 162 8.33 -11.56 -2.17
N ASN A 163 9.52 -12.13 -1.94
CA ASN A 163 9.81 -12.98 -0.78
C ASN A 163 9.62 -12.28 0.58
N MET A 164 9.60 -10.94 0.60
CA MET A 164 9.35 -10.16 1.81
C MET A 164 7.85 -10.11 2.15
N ILE A 165 6.96 -10.46 1.22
CA ILE A 165 5.51 -10.51 1.42
C ILE A 165 5.12 -11.66 2.35
N ASP A 166 5.82 -12.78 2.29
CA ASP A 166 5.59 -13.96 3.14
C ASP A 166 5.75 -13.66 4.64
N ARG A 167 6.47 -12.57 4.98
CA ARG A 167 6.67 -12.10 6.35
C ARG A 167 5.47 -11.35 6.92
N ILE A 168 4.54 -10.91 6.06
CA ILE A 168 3.35 -10.18 6.47
C ILE A 168 2.32 -11.15 7.05
N LYS A 169 1.88 -10.87 8.28
CA LYS A 169 0.88 -11.66 9.00
C LYS A 169 -0.40 -10.88 9.21
N SER A 170 -0.29 -9.60 9.58
CA SER A 170 -1.45 -8.83 10.05
C SER A 170 -1.80 -7.59 9.24
N PHE A 171 -1.05 -7.30 8.17
CA PHE A 171 -1.28 -6.14 7.32
C PHE A 171 -1.92 -6.54 6.01
N PHE A 172 -2.98 -5.85 5.63
CA PHE A 172 -3.59 -5.95 4.31
C PHE A 172 -3.00 -4.94 3.34
N ALA A 173 -3.19 -5.16 2.03
CA ALA A 173 -2.81 -4.20 1.00
C ALA A 173 -3.42 -2.80 1.24
N SER A 174 -4.61 -2.72 1.84
CA SER A 174 -5.25 -1.47 2.24
C SER A 174 -4.48 -0.75 3.35
N ASN A 175 -3.94 -1.47 4.34
CA ASN A 175 -3.11 -0.87 5.40
C ASN A 175 -1.85 -0.25 4.81
N ILE A 176 -1.18 -0.94 3.89
CA ILE A 176 0.01 -0.43 3.19
C ILE A 176 -0.34 0.79 2.32
N SER A 177 -1.48 0.74 1.64
CA SER A 177 -2.00 1.85 0.83
C SER A 177 -2.19 3.15 1.60
N ASN A 178 -2.51 3.05 2.89
CA ASN A 178 -2.78 4.20 3.76
C ASN A 178 -1.51 4.85 4.32
N LEU A 179 -0.34 4.22 4.17
CA LEU A 179 0.94 4.80 4.57
C LEU A 179 1.28 5.99 3.67
N SER A 180 1.87 7.05 4.24
CA SER A 180 2.46 8.12 3.42
C SER A 180 3.72 7.62 2.71
N LEU A 181 4.19 8.33 1.68
CA LEU A 181 5.45 7.97 1.03
C LEU A 181 6.62 8.07 2.00
N ASP A 182 6.66 9.10 2.84
CA ASP A 182 7.67 9.23 3.89
C ASP A 182 7.64 8.06 4.90
N ASP A 183 6.45 7.54 5.25
CA ASP A 183 6.35 6.40 6.16
C ASP A 183 6.87 5.12 5.49
N ILE A 184 6.60 4.95 4.19
CA ILE A 184 7.17 3.86 3.39
C ILE A 184 8.70 3.98 3.37
N ASP A 185 9.24 5.16 3.10
CA ASP A 185 10.69 5.40 3.08
C ASP A 185 11.33 5.15 4.45
N TYR A 186 10.66 5.56 5.51
CA TYR A 186 11.07 5.28 6.88
C TYR A 186 11.11 3.78 7.18
N ILE A 187 10.08 3.01 6.77
CA ILE A 187 10.06 1.55 6.92
C ILE A 187 11.20 0.90 6.15
N ILE A 188 11.39 1.28 4.88
CA ILE A 188 12.47 0.78 4.02
C ILE A 188 13.82 0.97 4.71
N ALA A 189 14.12 2.20 5.16
CA ALA A 189 15.38 2.51 5.83
C ALA A 189 15.61 1.66 7.10
N LYS A 190 14.58 1.47 7.92
CA LYS A 190 14.68 0.67 9.15
C LYS A 190 14.87 -0.83 8.86
N VAL A 191 14.16 -1.38 7.88
CA VAL A 191 14.28 -2.79 7.49
C VAL A 191 15.66 -3.08 6.89
N LEU A 192 16.15 -2.20 6.01
CA LEU A 192 17.49 -2.33 5.43
C LEU A 192 18.59 -2.21 6.49
N LYS A 193 18.45 -1.29 7.44
CA LYS A 193 19.40 -1.17 8.57
C LYS A 193 19.42 -2.41 9.47
N ALA A 194 18.29 -3.10 9.60
CA ALA A 194 18.17 -4.32 10.39
C ALA A 194 18.69 -5.58 9.65
N SER A 195 18.97 -5.49 8.35
CA SER A 195 19.45 -6.61 7.51
C SER A 195 20.79 -6.27 6.83
N PRO A 196 21.90 -6.11 7.59
CA PRO A 196 23.18 -5.64 7.06
C PRO A 196 23.86 -6.60 6.06
N ASP A 197 23.43 -7.85 5.95
CA ASP A 197 24.13 -8.91 5.21
C ASP A 197 23.75 -9.03 3.72
N LYS A 198 23.31 -7.94 3.07
CA LYS A 198 23.12 -7.88 1.61
C LYS A 198 23.89 -6.71 1.02
N LYS A 199 25.21 -6.86 0.93
CA LYS A 199 26.09 -6.10 0.05
C LYS A 199 26.83 -7.06 -0.86
#